data_AF-A0A6C0B058-F1
#
_entry.id   AF-A0A6C0B058-F1
#
_cell.length_a   1.000
_cell.length_b   1.000
_cell.length_c   1.000
_cell.angle_alpha   90.00
_cell.angle_beta   90.00
_cell.angle_gamma   90.00
#
_symmetry.space_group_name_H-M   'P 1'
#
loop_
_entity.id
_entity.type
_entity.pdbx_description
1 polymer ?
#
loop_
_entity_poly.entity_id
_entity_poly.type
_entity_poly.pdbx_seq_one_letter_code
_entity_poly.pdbx_strand_id
1 'polypeptide(L)' 'MDESEIKIYIETTGGDIQIDSIKFKKMLLLFNAINDGWCIKKKKDAYIFTKNHEGKREILLDSYLLTFMEDNFDINKLLS' A
#
# COMPACT_ATOMS: atom_id res chain seq x y z
N MET A 1 7.93 3.77 -23.89
CA MET A 1 7.95 3.57 -22.44
C MET A 1 6.94 2.47 -22.21
N ASP A 2 7.42 1.27 -21.88
CA ASP A 2 6.56 0.09 -21.75
C ASP A 2 5.72 0.27 -20.48
N GLU A 3 4.42 0.50 -20.64
CA GLU A 3 3.50 0.57 -19.51
C GLU A 3 3.31 -0.86 -19.00
N SER A 4 4.08 -1.23 -17.97
CA SER A 4 3.93 -2.52 -17.32
C SER A 4 2.52 -2.63 -16.69
N GLU A 5 1.68 -3.46 -17.30
CA GLU A 5 0.31 -3.76 -16.86
C GLU A 5 0.34 -4.81 -15.74
N ILE A 6 -0.12 -4.46 -14.54
CA ILE A 6 -0.28 -5.41 -13.43
C ILE A 6 -1.66 -6.06 -13.53
N LYS A 7 -1.70 -7.38 -13.80
CA LYS A 7 -2.93 -8.18 -13.81
C LYS A 7 -3.07 -8.95 -12.49
N ILE A 8 -4.12 -8.64 -11.74
CA ILE A 8 -4.47 -9.32 -10.49
C ILE A 8 -5.69 -10.18 -10.77
N TYR A 9 -5.57 -11.49 -10.57
CA TYR A 9 -6.68 -12.43 -10.69
C TYR A 9 -7.28 -12.67 -9.30
N ILE A 10 -8.53 -12.26 -9.11
CA ILE A 10 -9.29 -12.51 -7.89
C ILE A 10 -10.44 -13.42 -8.26
N GLU A 11 -10.46 -14.64 -7.72
CA GLU A 11 -11.60 -15.53 -7.89
C GLU A 11 -12.78 -14.99 -7.07
N THR A 12 -13.86 -14.63 -7.76
CA THR A 12 -15.11 -14.21 -7.12
C THR A 12 -16.25 -15.10 -7.61
N THR A 13 -17.25 -15.30 -6.78
CA THR A 13 -18.48 -16.01 -7.17
C THR A 13 -19.39 -15.19 -8.09
N GLY A 14 -18.97 -13.99 -8.53
CA GLY A 14 -19.79 -13.05 -9.29
C GLY A 14 -18.97 -12.04 -10.10
N GLY A 15 -18.30 -12.51 -11.15
CA GLY A 15 -17.69 -11.66 -12.19
C GLY A 15 -16.36 -10.98 -11.81
N ASP A 16 -15.83 -10.19 -12.75
CA ASP A 16 -14.56 -9.50 -12.61
C ASP A 16 -14.69 -8.29 -11.67
N ILE A 17 -13.78 -8.16 -10.70
CA ILE A 17 -13.66 -6.96 -9.88
C ILE A 17 -12.56 -6.07 -10.46
N GLN A 18 -12.94 -4.87 -10.91
CA GLN A 18 -11.98 -3.83 -11.26
C GLN A 18 -11.59 -3.04 -10.02
N ILE A 19 -10.29 -2.94 -9.76
CA ILE A 19 -9.74 -2.10 -8.70
C ILE A 19 -8.67 -1.17 -9.27
N ASP A 20 -8.70 0.08 -8.80
CA ASP A 20 -7.65 1.05 -9.08
C ASP A 20 -6.29 0.56 -8.53
N SER A 21 -5.26 0.59 -9.35
CA SER A 21 -3.95 0.03 -9.03
C SER A 21 -3.28 0.77 -7.86
N ILE A 22 -3.46 2.09 -7.77
CA ILE A 22 -2.93 2.92 -6.69
C ILE A 22 -3.61 2.54 -5.38
N LYS A 23 -4.94 2.40 -5.38
CA LYS A 23 -5.70 1.94 -4.21
C LYS A 23 -5.24 0.57 -3.74
N PHE A 24 -5.00 -0.37 -4.66
CA PHE A 24 -4.50 -1.70 -4.30
C PHE A 24 -3.09 -1.64 -3.68
N LYS A 25 -2.16 -0.87 -4.27
CA LYS A 25 -0.81 -0.68 -3.71
C LYS A 25 -0.85 -0.07 -2.30
N LYS A 26 -1.73 0.92 -2.05
CA LYS A 26 -1.95 1.47 -0.70
C LYS A 26 -2.41 0.37 0.27
N MET A 27 -3.36 -0.45 -0.14
CA MET A 27 -3.85 -1.56 0.69
C MET A 27 -2.72 -2.54 1.04
N LEU A 28 -1.88 -2.91 0.08
CA LEU A 28 -0.75 -3.80 0.29
C LEU A 28 0.28 -3.21 1.27
N LEU A 29 0.66 -1.94 1.10
CA LEU A 29 1.59 -1.26 2.00
C LEU A 29 1.07 -1.24 3.44
N LEU A 30 -0.19 -0.88 3.63
CA LEU A 30 -0.82 -0.83 4.94
C LEU A 30 -0.87 -2.22 5.58
N PHE A 31 -1.23 -3.23 4.80
CA PHE A 31 -1.28 -4.63 5.25
C PHE A 31 0.09 -5.13 5.72
N ASN A 32 1.13 -4.93 4.92
CA ASN A 32 2.49 -5.35 5.26
C ASN A 32 3.00 -4.67 6.52
N ALA A 33 2.79 -3.36 6.65
CA ALA A 33 3.20 -2.62 7.84
C ALA A 33 2.47 -3.10 9.11
N ILE A 34 1.18 -3.43 9.03
CA ILE A 34 0.44 -4.02 10.15
C ILE A 34 1.07 -5.36 10.57
N ASN A 35 1.38 -6.24 9.62
CA ASN A 35 2.03 -7.53 9.90
C ASN A 35 3.43 -7.38 10.50
N ASP A 36 4.17 -6.33 10.11
CA ASP A 36 5.47 -5.99 10.69
C ASP A 36 5.39 -5.32 12.08
N GLY A 37 4.18 -5.24 12.66
CA GLY A 37 3.94 -4.75 14.02
C GLY A 37 3.73 -3.24 14.13
N TRP A 38 3.44 -2.54 13.03
CA TRP A 38 3.07 -1.13 13.08
C TRP A 38 1.60 -0.94 13.43
N CYS A 39 1.30 0.02 14.31
CA CYS A 39 -0.03 0.59 14.43
C CYS A 39 -0.19 1.74 13.43
N ILE A 40 -1.29 1.76 12.67
CA ILE A 40 -1.56 2.78 11.66
C ILE A 40 -2.85 3.53 11.99
N LYS A 41 -2.81 4.87 11.96
CA LYS A 41 -3.98 5.73 12.10
C LYS A 41 -4.11 6.64 10.87
N LYS A 42 -5.25 6.58 10.19
CA LYS A 42 -5.58 7.55 9.13
C LYS A 42 -6.06 8.87 9.75
N LYS A 43 -5.54 9.99 9.25
CA LYS A 43 -5.93 11.33 9.69
C LYS A 43 -5.95 12.28 8.49
N LYS A 44 -7.15 12.62 8.02
CA LYS A 44 -7.36 13.43 6.80
C LYS A 44 -6.53 12.85 5.63
N ASP A 45 -5.49 13.58 5.23
CA ASP A 45 -4.70 13.38 4.03
C ASP A 45 -3.38 12.66 4.35
N ALA A 46 -3.31 11.96 5.48
CA ALA A 46 -2.12 11.28 5.95
C ALA A 46 -2.42 9.98 6.70
N TYR A 47 -1.43 9.10 6.72
CA TYR A 47 -1.34 7.92 7.57
C TYR A 47 -0.22 8.11 8.60
N ILE A 48 -0.54 7.83 9.86
CA ILE A 48 0.40 7.92 10.97
C ILE A 48 0.76 6.50 11.37
N PHE A 49 2.02 6.12 11.17
CA PHE A 49 2.58 4.83 11.54
C PHE A 49 3.30 4.98 12.87
N THR A 50 3.05 4.08 13.81
CA THR A 50 3.70 4.05 15.13
C THR A 50 4.12 2.63 15.49
N LYS A 51 5.35 2.45 15.99
CA LYS A 51 5.87 1.15 16.43
C LYS A 51 6.29 1.24 17.89
N ASN A 52 5.57 0.53 18.77
CA ASN A 52 5.67 0.74 20.22
C ASN A 52 7.03 0.35 20.81
N HIS A 53 7.67 -0.71 20.31
CA HIS A 53 8.94 -1.20 20.86
C HIS A 53 10.17 -0.40 20.42
N GLU A 54 10.04 0.47 19.42
CA GLU A 54 11.16 1.28 18.90
C GLU A 54 10.94 2.78 19.10
N GLY A 55 9.79 3.21 19.64
CA GLY A 55 9.42 4.62 19.75
C GLY A 55 9.33 5.36 18.41
N LYS A 56 9.32 4.63 17.29
CA LYS A 56 9.29 5.19 15.94
C LYS A 56 7.90 5.67 15.58
N ARG A 57 7.85 6.86 14.99
CA ARG A 57 6.64 7.47 14.45
C ARG A 57 6.93 8.08 13.09
N GLU A 58 6.17 7.66 12.10
CA GLU A 58 6.25 8.18 10.73
C GLU A 58 4.90 8.75 10.31
N ILE A 59 4.92 9.83 9.55
CA ILE A 59 3.71 10.46 9.00
C ILE A 59 3.87 10.49 7.49
N LEU A 60 3.05 9.71 6.82
CA LEU A 60 3.04 9.59 5.37
C LEU A 60 1.84 10.34 4.84
N LEU A 61 2.08 11.44 4.12
CA LEU A 61 1.04 12.14 3.36
C LEU A 61 0.53 11.23 2.25
N ASP A 62 -0.76 11.26 1.97
CA ASP A 62 -1.38 10.40 0.97
C ASP A 62 -0.86 10.72 -0.45
N SER A 63 -0.49 11.98 -0.70
CA SER A 63 0.17 12.45 -1.92
C SER A 63 1.61 11.95 -2.03
N TYR A 64 2.38 12.03 -0.93
CA TYR A 64 3.75 11.51 -0.89
C TYR A 64 3.76 10.00 -1.05
N LEU A 65 2.80 9.30 -0.45
CA LEU A 65 2.62 7.86 -0.62
C LEU A 65 2.40 7.51 -2.09
N LEU A 66 1.59 8.31 -2.79
CA LEU A 66 1.31 8.13 -4.21
C LEU A 66 2.59 8.23 -5.05
N THR A 67 3.32 9.34 -4.91
CA THR A 67 4.58 9.57 -5.64
C THR A 67 5.65 8.54 -5.27
N PHE A 68 5.81 8.24 -3.98
CA PHE A 68 6.74 7.22 -3.52
C PHE A 68 6.43 5.85 -4.12
N MET A 69 5.14 5.48 -4.19
CA MET A 69 4.73 4.21 -4.78
C MET A 69 4.85 4.18 -6.32
N GLU A 70 4.74 5.33 -6.98
CA GLU A 70 5.00 5.41 -8.42
C GLU A 70 6.49 5.23 -8.71
N ASP A 71 7.35 5.80 -7.89
CA ASP A 71 8.80 5.81 -8.11
C ASP A 71 9.53 4.55 -7.60
N ASN A 72 9.00 3.86 -6.56
CA ASN A 72 9.75 2.84 -5.81
C ASN A 72 9.00 1.52 -5.57
N PHE A 73 7.76 1.36 -6.04
CA PHE A 73 6.94 0.20 -5.69
C PHE A 73 7.02 -0.92 -6.73
N ASP A 74 8.02 -1.79 -6.56
CA ASP A 74 8.07 -3.08 -7.26
C ASP A 74 7.18 -4.09 -6.54
N ILE A 75 6.01 -4.38 -7.12
CA ILE A 75 5.01 -5.26 -6.53
C ILE A 75 5.54 -6.69 -6.32
N ASN A 76 6.51 -7.12 -7.14
CA ASN A 76 7.09 -8.46 -7.04
C ASN A 76 7.89 -8.64 -5.75
N LYS A 77 8.49 -7.56 -5.22
CA LYS A 77 9.23 -7.59 -3.95
C LYS A 77 8.35 -7.60 -2.72
N LEU A 78 7.07 -7.27 -2.85
CA LEU A 78 6.11 -7.22 -1.74
C LEU A 78 5.28 -8.49 -1.62
N LEU A 79 5.23 -9.30 -2.68
CA LEU A 79 4.52 -10.58 -2.73
C LEU A 79 5.44 -11.80 -2.50
N SER A 80 6.76 -11.61 -2.51
CA SER A 80 7.76 -12.64 -2.22
C SER A 80 7.91 -12.89 -0.72
#